data_AF-A0A0N4W373-F1
#
_entry.id   AF-A0A0N4W373-F1
#
_cell.length_a   1.000
_cell.length_b   1.000
_cell.length_c   1.000
_cell.angle_alpha   90.00
_cell.angle_beta   90.00
_cell.angle_gamma   90.00
#
_symmetry.space_group_name_H-M   'P 1'
#
loop_
_entity.id
_entity.type
_entity.pdbx_description
1 polymer ?
#
loop_
_entity_poly.entity_id
_entity_poly.type
_entity_poly.pdbx_seq_one_letter_code
_entity_poly.pdbx_strand_id
1 'polypeptide(L)'
;MLDQFSVNILTGKHRIDVFHILIGDLVWVYTLLPSTKFMREGLPYPETIEEASHHRKPTIWRVDKFALVHRDLIETLGYIVSVTSQAQQSFQICMKGHRTLVTVNSNRLDPDVEFARLRANTFITADFRPRQLDYMLFACTPKANAFNELRECMADLQYFPSPPPAPSGIRPTSQTHQQQVNSKLTEFRMFQSNPREVMPFLESLYGTTVGTLSACVAENLDTSSHPAIWTTPNINAYPTLATFQIPKVRKTGWTAGQQIEGAYQTDIIRARIVHITPAEEHITVTAQIHPQDTPRFRIYITRSQHCRISAGTYLHNLAEDKSNPILTLLEGTSVSRLFTPQSKAWSAARAILSGDVTLSGEPAKTRKSITAVVGGERVVLNSHQVNAINWFHKDLPLLIIDSAYGAGKSLCTTLMAVEAVKKGKTVLIAAVQNTALDVICSKLAQMDTPDMHPVRYVNEMLARDTLRTGPYDIAAIMERLPVTHSDRMGPSTAAMFRAFADKRRRLREFLFTGVEQNLMASEHKTLLFLEEANSERVKALTSKFLKIYQPNIFIYALSPRPLTLPPRKGYGAAHLGNGTPYSSMKHP
;
A
#
# COMPACT_ATOMS: atom_id res chain seq x y z
N MET A 1 24.67 -26.92 0.73
CA MET A 1 23.93 -27.02 -0.55
C MET A 1 23.18 -28.33 -0.60
N LEU A 2 21.89 -28.33 -0.97
CA LEU A 2 21.16 -29.56 -1.32
C LEU A 2 21.45 -29.87 -2.78
N ASP A 3 21.91 -31.07 -3.06
CA ASP A 3 22.34 -31.47 -4.40
C ASP A 3 21.69 -32.79 -4.83
N GLN A 4 22.15 -33.31 -5.97
CA GLN A 4 21.63 -34.55 -6.53
C GLN A 4 21.89 -35.79 -5.67
N PHE A 5 22.79 -35.71 -4.69
CA PHE A 5 23.20 -36.81 -3.83
C PHE A 5 22.55 -36.74 -2.44
N SER A 6 21.90 -35.62 -2.10
CA SER A 6 21.13 -35.49 -0.85
C SER A 6 19.94 -36.48 -0.82
N VAL A 7 19.70 -37.10 0.32
CA VAL A 7 18.61 -38.07 0.56
C VAL A 7 17.54 -37.43 1.44
N ASN A 8 16.30 -37.44 0.97
CA ASN A 8 15.15 -37.12 1.81
C ASN A 8 14.82 -38.33 2.69
N ILE A 9 15.01 -38.20 4.01
CA ILE A 9 14.83 -39.31 4.95
C ILE A 9 13.36 -39.77 5.08
N LEU A 10 12.40 -38.89 4.77
CA LEU A 10 10.97 -39.22 4.88
C LEU A 10 10.50 -40.04 3.68
N THR A 11 11.02 -39.75 2.49
CA THR A 11 10.60 -40.41 1.25
C THR A 11 11.58 -41.49 0.77
N GLY A 12 12.78 -41.54 1.36
CA GLY A 12 13.88 -42.42 0.92
C GLY A 12 14.43 -42.07 -0.47
N LYS A 13 13.95 -41.01 -1.11
CA LYS A 13 14.35 -40.62 -2.47
C LYS A 13 15.57 -39.71 -2.43
N HIS A 14 16.45 -39.91 -3.41
CA HIS A 14 17.49 -38.95 -3.72
C HIS A 14 16.88 -37.71 -4.37
N ARG A 15 17.53 -36.57 -4.15
CA ARG A 15 17.15 -35.25 -4.64
C ARG A 15 15.91 -34.68 -3.97
N ILE A 16 15.80 -33.38 -4.15
CA ILE A 16 14.61 -32.62 -3.83
C ILE A 16 13.59 -32.79 -4.96
N ASP A 17 12.35 -33.13 -4.62
CA ASP A 17 11.24 -32.98 -5.55
C ASP A 17 10.86 -31.50 -5.64
N VAL A 18 11.43 -30.82 -6.64
CA VAL A 18 11.28 -29.37 -6.85
C VAL A 18 9.84 -29.00 -7.19
N PHE A 19 9.01 -29.96 -7.63
CA PHE A 19 7.63 -29.73 -8.04
C PHE A 19 6.65 -29.67 -6.86
N HIS A 20 7.01 -30.27 -5.72
CA HIS A 20 6.19 -30.28 -4.50
C HIS A 20 6.65 -29.27 -3.46
N ILE A 21 7.68 -28.48 -3.78
CA ILE A 21 8.23 -27.47 -2.87
C ILE A 21 7.77 -26.10 -3.27
N LEU A 22 7.36 -25.35 -2.24
CA LEU A 22 7.16 -23.92 -2.31
C LEU A 22 8.36 -23.21 -1.70
N ILE A 23 8.79 -22.12 -2.32
CA ILE A 23 9.83 -21.25 -1.77
C ILE A 23 9.42 -20.82 -0.35
N GLY A 24 10.34 -20.94 0.60
CA GLY A 24 10.09 -20.76 2.04
C GLY A 24 9.79 -22.05 2.80
N ASP A 25 9.76 -23.22 2.15
CA ASP A 25 9.69 -24.50 2.86
C ASP A 25 10.94 -24.70 3.72
N LEU A 26 10.73 -25.17 4.94
CA LEU A 26 11.83 -25.45 5.83
C LEU A 26 12.45 -26.79 5.46
N VAL A 27 13.77 -26.78 5.32
CA VAL A 27 14.57 -27.99 5.17
C VAL A 27 15.22 -28.29 6.51
N TRP A 28 14.84 -29.41 7.12
CA TRP A 28 15.56 -29.92 8.27
C TRP A 28 16.75 -30.72 7.79
N VAL A 29 17.96 -30.26 8.11
CA VAL A 29 19.21 -30.95 7.75
C VAL A 29 19.64 -31.83 8.92
N TYR A 30 19.78 -33.13 8.66
CA TYR A 30 20.22 -34.11 9.67
C TYR A 30 21.72 -34.33 9.64
N THR A 31 22.30 -34.40 8.44
CA THR A 31 23.75 -34.65 8.27
C THR A 31 24.31 -33.81 7.12
N LEU A 32 25.55 -33.36 7.31
CA LEU A 32 26.38 -32.74 6.29
C LEU A 32 27.54 -33.67 5.94
N LEU A 33 27.96 -33.64 4.67
CA LEU A 33 29.17 -34.33 4.21
C LEU A 33 30.06 -33.33 3.47
N PRO A 34 31.38 -33.56 3.42
CA PRO A 34 32.26 -32.80 2.55
C PRO A 34 31.78 -32.89 1.09
N SER A 35 31.86 -31.79 0.35
CA SER A 35 31.52 -31.79 -1.06
C SER A 35 32.55 -32.60 -1.84
N THR A 36 32.12 -33.29 -2.88
CA THR A 36 33.01 -34.11 -3.72
C THR A 36 34.09 -33.26 -4.39
N LYS A 37 33.77 -32.01 -4.73
CA LYS A 37 34.71 -31.05 -5.29
C LYS A 37 35.79 -30.67 -4.28
N PHE A 38 35.40 -30.34 -3.04
CA PHE A 38 36.34 -30.04 -1.96
C PHE A 38 37.27 -31.22 -1.66
N MET A 39 36.71 -32.44 -1.56
CA MET A 39 37.48 -33.65 -1.30
C MET A 39 38.44 -34.03 -2.42
N ARG A 40 38.06 -33.82 -3.69
CA ARG A 40 38.90 -34.17 -4.85
C ARG A 40 39.98 -33.14 -5.17
N GLU A 41 39.67 -31.86 -5.00
CA GLU A 41 40.56 -30.76 -5.40
C GLU A 41 41.48 -30.30 -4.26
N GLY A 42 41.33 -30.82 -3.04
CA GLY A 42 42.20 -30.47 -1.91
C GLY A 42 42.17 -28.98 -1.58
N LEU A 43 41.00 -28.35 -1.73
CA LEU A 43 40.87 -26.90 -1.60
C LEU A 43 41.18 -26.46 -0.16
N PRO A 44 41.86 -25.31 0.02
CA PRO A 44 42.09 -24.77 1.35
C PRO A 44 40.76 -24.43 2.02
N TYR A 45 40.72 -24.57 3.35
CA TYR A 45 39.60 -24.08 4.13
C TYR A 45 39.52 -22.55 3.98
N PRO A 46 38.32 -21.98 3.79
CA PRO A 46 38.16 -20.53 3.80
C PRO A 46 38.56 -20.02 5.19
N GLU A 47 39.45 -19.04 5.22
CA GLU A 47 39.96 -18.45 6.45
C GLU A 47 39.07 -17.26 6.90
N THR A 48 38.22 -16.76 6.00
CA THR A 48 37.30 -15.65 6.24
C THR A 48 35.87 -15.97 5.84
N ILE A 49 34.91 -15.23 6.41
CA ILE A 49 33.48 -15.39 6.11
C ILE A 49 33.14 -14.92 4.70
N GLU A 50 33.81 -13.88 4.18
CA GLU A 50 33.65 -13.42 2.80
C GLU A 50 34.07 -14.51 1.81
N GLU A 51 35.16 -15.23 2.09
CA GLU A 51 35.56 -16.38 1.30
C GLU A 51 34.60 -17.55 1.40
N ALA A 52 34.04 -17.79 2.59
CA ALA A 52 33.05 -18.85 2.81
C ALA A 52 31.67 -18.54 2.17
N SER A 53 31.32 -17.26 2.03
CA SER A 53 30.04 -16.78 1.47
C SER A 53 30.08 -16.51 -0.03
N HIS A 54 31.25 -16.51 -0.65
CA HIS A 54 31.41 -16.31 -2.10
C HIS A 54 30.71 -17.39 -2.93
N HIS A 55 29.58 -17.05 -3.56
CA HIS A 55 28.75 -17.96 -4.36
C HIS A 55 29.46 -18.68 -5.52
N ARG A 56 30.64 -18.17 -5.95
CA ARG A 56 31.44 -18.77 -7.04
C ARG A 56 32.54 -19.72 -6.53
N LYS A 57 32.84 -19.74 -5.23
CA LYS A 57 33.79 -20.70 -4.63
C LYS A 57 33.05 -22.00 -4.26
N PRO A 58 33.69 -23.18 -4.40
CA PRO A 58 33.08 -24.45 -4.02
C PRO A 58 32.74 -24.50 -2.53
N THR A 59 31.52 -24.91 -2.18
CA THR A 59 31.14 -25.08 -0.77
C THR A 59 31.86 -26.28 -0.17
N ILE A 60 32.41 -26.15 1.04
CA ILE A 60 33.05 -27.26 1.78
C ILE A 60 32.03 -28.36 2.08
N TRP A 61 30.82 -27.97 2.50
CA TRP A 61 29.80 -28.89 2.99
C TRP A 61 28.60 -28.98 2.04
N ARG A 62 28.19 -30.21 1.75
CA ARG A 62 26.90 -30.54 1.11
C ARG A 62 25.96 -31.21 2.12
N VAL A 63 24.66 -31.11 1.86
CA VAL A 63 23.65 -31.81 2.65
C VAL A 63 23.63 -33.27 2.24
N ASP A 64 23.70 -34.17 3.22
CA ASP A 64 23.64 -35.62 3.00
C ASP A 64 22.23 -36.13 3.26
N LYS A 65 21.72 -35.97 4.48
CA LYS A 65 20.34 -36.33 4.84
C LYS A 65 19.54 -35.11 5.25
N PHE A 66 18.32 -35.02 4.72
CA PHE A 66 17.39 -33.96 5.05
C PHE A 66 15.95 -34.47 5.14
N ALA A 67 15.07 -33.69 5.77
CA ALA A 67 13.64 -33.81 5.61
C ALA A 67 13.05 -32.46 5.23
N LEU A 68 12.00 -32.47 4.42
CA LEU A 68 11.20 -31.29 4.15
C LEU A 68 10.13 -31.18 5.23
N VAL A 69 10.16 -30.08 5.98
CA VAL A 69 9.09 -29.75 6.92
C VAL A 69 7.98 -29.10 6.11
N HIS A 70 7.04 -29.93 5.66
CA HIS A 70 5.87 -29.48 4.93
C HIS A 70 5.01 -28.65 5.88
N ARG A 71 4.61 -27.47 5.42
CA ARG A 71 3.65 -26.62 6.14
C ARG A 71 2.35 -26.63 5.37
N ASP A 72 1.25 -26.51 6.08
CA ASP A 72 -0.10 -26.59 5.51
C ASP A 72 -0.26 -25.59 4.35
N LEU A 73 -0.68 -26.12 3.21
CA LEU A 73 -1.12 -25.34 2.06
C LEU A 73 -2.62 -25.15 2.15
N ILE A 74 -3.09 -24.00 1.68
CA ILE A 74 -4.51 -23.66 1.68
C ILE A 74 -4.93 -23.50 0.23
N GLU A 75 -6.04 -24.14 -0.14
CA GLU A 75 -6.66 -23.91 -1.44
C GLU A 75 -7.03 -22.42 -1.54
N THR A 76 -6.34 -21.71 -2.43
CA THR A 76 -6.40 -20.26 -2.52
C THR A 76 -6.85 -19.85 -3.91
N LEU A 77 -7.73 -18.85 -3.97
CA LEU A 77 -8.15 -18.24 -5.23
C LEU A 77 -6.97 -17.48 -5.85
N GLY A 78 -6.77 -17.66 -7.15
CA GLY A 78 -5.77 -16.94 -7.93
C GLY A 78 -6.36 -16.41 -9.24
N TYR A 79 -5.56 -15.65 -9.97
CA TYR A 79 -5.95 -15.07 -11.25
C TYR A 79 -4.81 -15.19 -12.26
N ILE A 80 -5.15 -15.64 -13.48
CA ILE A 80 -4.22 -15.68 -14.60
C ILE A 80 -4.23 -14.32 -15.29
N VAL A 81 -3.10 -13.62 -15.26
CA VAL A 81 -2.93 -12.31 -15.90
C VAL A 81 -2.65 -12.47 -17.39
N SER A 82 -1.71 -13.35 -17.73
CA SER A 82 -1.31 -13.55 -19.12
C SER A 82 -0.75 -14.95 -19.36
N VAL A 83 -0.83 -15.41 -20.62
CA VAL A 83 -0.09 -16.58 -21.10
C VAL A 83 1.26 -16.06 -21.62
N THR A 84 2.34 -16.42 -20.94
CA THR A 84 3.68 -15.89 -21.25
C THR A 84 4.28 -16.59 -22.46
N SER A 85 4.08 -17.91 -22.59
CA SER A 85 4.51 -18.69 -23.75
C SER A 85 3.66 -19.93 -23.91
N GLN A 86 3.08 -20.10 -25.11
CA GLN A 86 2.34 -21.32 -25.45
C GLN A 86 3.29 -22.51 -25.67
N ALA A 87 4.46 -22.29 -26.28
CA ALA A 87 5.44 -23.33 -26.54
C ALA A 87 6.05 -23.91 -25.24
N GLN A 88 6.30 -23.03 -24.25
CA GLN A 88 6.82 -23.44 -22.94
C GLN A 88 5.71 -23.71 -21.93
N GLN A 89 4.44 -23.66 -22.36
CA GLN A 89 3.27 -23.86 -21.52
C GLN A 89 3.38 -23.10 -20.18
N SER A 90 3.54 -21.78 -20.25
CA SER A 90 3.74 -20.92 -19.08
C SER A 90 2.74 -19.78 -18.97
N PHE A 91 2.38 -19.45 -17.73
CA PHE A 91 1.44 -18.40 -17.37
C PHE A 91 2.03 -17.47 -16.32
N GLN A 92 1.57 -16.23 -16.30
CA GLN A 92 1.73 -15.33 -15.17
C GLN A 92 0.45 -15.30 -14.34
N ILE A 93 0.61 -15.55 -13.04
CA ILE A 93 -0.50 -15.64 -12.10
C ILE A 93 -0.25 -14.78 -10.86
N CYS A 94 -1.34 -14.43 -10.17
CA CYS A 94 -1.34 -13.81 -8.85
C CYS A 94 -2.28 -14.58 -7.93
N MET A 95 -1.85 -14.87 -6.70
CA MET A 95 -2.67 -15.54 -5.69
C MET A 95 -3.28 -14.53 -4.72
N LYS A 96 -4.46 -14.83 -4.15
CA LYS A 96 -5.11 -14.00 -3.12
C LYS A 96 -4.17 -13.80 -1.93
N GLY A 97 -4.10 -12.56 -1.43
CA GLY A 97 -3.20 -12.19 -0.33
C GLY A 97 -1.72 -12.11 -0.73
N HIS A 98 -1.42 -12.27 -2.02
CA HIS A 98 -0.09 -12.08 -2.58
C HIS A 98 -0.12 -10.92 -3.57
N ARG A 99 0.94 -10.09 -3.57
CA ARG A 99 1.03 -8.86 -4.37
C ARG A 99 2.17 -8.88 -5.39
N THR A 100 2.61 -10.07 -5.77
CA THR A 100 3.67 -10.29 -6.76
C THR A 100 3.21 -11.31 -7.78
N LEU A 101 3.47 -11.03 -9.05
CA LEU A 101 3.22 -11.97 -10.14
C LEU A 101 4.26 -13.07 -10.16
N VAL A 102 3.82 -14.29 -10.38
CA VAL A 102 4.68 -15.46 -10.48
C VAL A 102 4.45 -16.12 -11.83
N THR A 103 5.55 -16.41 -12.53
CA THR A 103 5.52 -17.20 -13.74
C THR A 103 5.55 -18.68 -13.38
N VAL A 104 4.55 -19.43 -13.80
CA VAL A 104 4.40 -20.87 -13.57
C VAL A 104 4.31 -21.61 -14.89
N ASN A 105 4.68 -22.89 -14.90
CA ASN A 105 4.60 -23.77 -16.07
C ASN A 105 3.58 -24.90 -15.85
N SER A 106 3.32 -25.68 -16.90
CA SER A 106 2.38 -26.80 -16.87
C SER A 106 2.70 -27.87 -15.81
N ASN A 107 3.95 -27.98 -15.37
CA ASN A 107 4.36 -28.92 -14.33
C ASN A 107 3.78 -28.60 -12.94
N ARG A 108 3.19 -27.42 -12.75
CA ARG A 108 2.51 -27.02 -11.50
C ARG A 108 0.99 -27.19 -11.56
N LEU A 109 0.45 -27.67 -12.68
CA LEU A 109 -0.97 -27.98 -12.81
C LEU A 109 -1.32 -29.22 -12.00
N ASP A 110 -2.59 -29.31 -11.62
CA ASP A 110 -3.19 -30.57 -11.20
C ASP A 110 -3.03 -31.61 -12.34
N PRO A 111 -2.63 -32.87 -12.07
CA PRO A 111 -2.42 -33.90 -13.08
C PRO A 111 -3.59 -34.08 -14.06
N ASP A 112 -4.81 -33.81 -13.62
CA ASP A 112 -6.04 -33.97 -14.40
C ASP A 112 -6.40 -32.73 -15.25
N VAL A 113 -5.57 -31.68 -15.22
CA VAL A 113 -5.83 -30.40 -15.88
C VAL A 113 -4.94 -30.21 -17.10
N GLU A 114 -5.56 -30.14 -18.26
CA GLU A 114 -4.90 -29.74 -19.49
C GLU A 114 -4.62 -28.23 -19.55
N PHE A 115 -3.40 -27.88 -19.98
CA PHE A 115 -2.97 -26.48 -20.17
C PHE A 115 -3.95 -25.66 -21.04
N ALA A 116 -4.53 -26.28 -22.09
CA ALA A 116 -5.45 -25.62 -23.02
C ALA A 116 -6.75 -25.12 -22.37
N ARG A 117 -7.12 -25.65 -21.20
CA ARG A 117 -8.32 -25.23 -20.46
C ARG A 117 -8.12 -23.91 -19.71
N LEU A 118 -6.86 -23.51 -19.50
CA LEU A 118 -6.51 -22.28 -18.79
C LEU A 118 -6.32 -21.13 -19.78
N ARG A 119 -6.95 -19.98 -19.50
CA ARG A 119 -6.92 -18.80 -20.36
C ARG A 119 -6.40 -17.60 -19.58
N ALA A 120 -5.88 -16.60 -20.30
CA ALA A 120 -5.63 -15.31 -19.68
C ALA A 120 -6.96 -14.70 -19.17
N ASN A 121 -6.87 -13.90 -18.12
CA ASN A 121 -7.97 -13.20 -17.49
C ASN A 121 -9.03 -14.11 -16.82
N THR A 122 -8.64 -15.29 -16.36
CA THR A 122 -9.54 -16.22 -15.64
C THR A 122 -9.08 -16.48 -14.22
N PHE A 123 -10.05 -16.74 -13.34
CA PHE A 123 -9.78 -17.21 -11.98
C PHE A 123 -9.35 -18.68 -11.97
N ILE A 124 -8.48 -19.02 -11.04
CA ILE A 124 -7.98 -20.37 -10.77
C ILE A 124 -8.06 -20.66 -9.27
N THR A 125 -8.03 -21.92 -8.87
CA THR A 125 -7.64 -22.32 -7.52
C THR A 125 -6.33 -23.08 -7.57
N ALA A 126 -5.53 -22.94 -6.52
CA ALA A 126 -4.28 -23.67 -6.36
C ALA A 126 -3.93 -23.77 -4.88
N ASP A 127 -3.15 -24.78 -4.52
CA ASP A 127 -2.57 -24.91 -3.21
C ASP A 127 -1.45 -23.88 -3.05
N PHE A 128 -1.64 -22.98 -2.08
CA PHE A 128 -0.77 -21.82 -1.92
C PHE A 128 -0.54 -21.46 -0.46
N ARG A 129 0.58 -20.77 -0.26
CA ARG A 129 1.02 -20.19 1.01
C ARG A 129 1.63 -18.81 0.75
N PRO A 130 1.21 -17.76 1.49
CA PRO A 130 1.86 -16.45 1.43
C PRO A 130 3.34 -16.51 1.82
N ARG A 131 4.14 -15.59 1.28
CA ARG A 131 5.57 -15.50 1.62
C ARG A 131 5.76 -15.38 3.13
N GLN A 132 6.66 -16.21 3.67
CA GLN A 132 7.04 -16.18 5.08
C GLN A 132 8.35 -15.42 5.24
N LEU A 133 8.62 -14.92 6.45
CA LEU A 133 9.90 -14.30 6.77
C LEU A 133 11.01 -15.32 6.49
N ASP A 134 12.02 -14.88 5.74
CA ASP A 134 13.22 -15.68 5.50
C ASP A 134 14.05 -15.68 6.80
N TYR A 135 13.98 -16.76 7.58
CA TYR A 135 14.79 -16.92 8.78
C TYR A 135 15.51 -18.27 8.79
N MET A 136 16.73 -18.26 9.31
CA MET A 136 17.51 -19.47 9.56
C MET A 136 17.55 -19.71 11.07
N LEU A 137 17.07 -20.87 11.50
CA LEU A 137 17.05 -21.25 12.91
C LEU A 137 18.17 -22.25 13.15
N PHE A 138 19.16 -21.85 13.95
CA PHE A 138 20.25 -22.75 14.33
C PHE A 138 19.80 -23.61 15.51
N ALA A 139 19.84 -24.93 15.35
CA ALA A 139 19.45 -25.87 16.40
C ALA A 139 20.45 -25.93 17.56
N CYS A 140 21.65 -25.36 17.40
CA CYS A 140 22.68 -25.34 18.42
C CYS A 140 22.65 -24.01 19.17
N THR A 141 22.72 -24.04 20.50
CA THR A 141 22.89 -22.84 21.32
C THR A 141 24.23 -22.19 20.94
N PRO A 142 24.25 -20.96 20.41
CA PRO A 142 25.50 -20.29 20.10
C PRO A 142 26.32 -20.13 21.39
N LYS A 143 27.66 -20.27 21.29
CA LYS A 143 28.56 -19.94 22.41
C LYS A 143 28.29 -18.48 22.85
N ALA A 144 28.55 -18.14 24.11
CA ALA A 144 28.17 -16.87 24.72
C ALA A 144 28.60 -15.58 23.98
N ASN A 145 29.55 -15.65 23.03
CA ASN A 145 29.98 -14.53 22.19
C ASN A 145 29.59 -14.66 20.70
N ALA A 146 29.14 -15.83 20.25
CA ALA A 146 28.83 -16.10 18.86
C ALA A 146 27.61 -15.30 18.36
N PHE A 147 26.73 -14.85 19.25
CA PHE A 147 25.60 -13.99 18.86
C PHE A 147 26.06 -12.60 18.42
N ASN A 148 27.05 -12.00 19.10
CA ASN A 148 27.59 -10.70 18.72
C ASN A 148 28.40 -10.79 17.42
N GLU A 149 29.21 -11.84 17.29
CA GLU A 149 29.98 -12.15 16.08
C GLU A 149 29.06 -12.40 14.87
N LEU A 150 28.01 -13.22 15.03
CA LEU A 150 27.01 -13.45 13.98
C LEU A 150 26.27 -12.16 13.61
N ARG A 151 25.94 -11.30 14.58
CA ARG A 151 25.26 -10.02 14.34
C ARG A 151 26.13 -9.01 13.61
N GLU A 152 27.42 -8.94 13.95
CA GLU A 152 28.40 -8.12 13.22
C GLU A 152 28.56 -8.63 11.78
N CYS A 153 28.62 -9.96 11.59
CA CYS A 153 28.73 -10.57 10.26
C CYS A 153 27.44 -10.47 9.42
N MET A 154 26.26 -10.48 10.06
CA MET A 154 24.98 -10.27 9.38
C MET A 154 24.82 -8.84 8.85
N ALA A 155 25.57 -7.87 9.38
CA ALA A 155 25.55 -6.49 8.89
C ALA A 155 26.21 -6.33 7.51
N ASP A 156 27.11 -7.25 7.14
CA ASP A 156 27.84 -7.27 5.87
C ASP A 156 27.24 -8.24 4.83
N LEU A 157 26.31 -9.11 5.24
CA LEU A 157 25.60 -10.01 4.34
C LEU A 157 24.48 -9.26 3.61
N GLN A 158 24.62 -9.12 2.29
CA GLN A 158 23.56 -8.58 1.44
C GLN A 158 22.31 -9.47 1.57
N TYR A 159 21.27 -8.94 2.21
CA TYR A 159 19.97 -9.61 2.24
C TYR A 159 19.31 -9.50 0.87
N PHE A 160 19.19 -10.64 0.20
CA PHE A 160 18.35 -10.77 -0.99
C PHE A 160 17.02 -11.39 -0.58
N PRO A 161 15.89 -10.70 -0.77
CA PRO A 161 14.59 -11.31 -0.51
C PRO A 161 14.43 -12.58 -1.35
N SER A 162 13.93 -13.65 -0.74
CA SER A 162 13.57 -14.87 -1.46
C SER A 162 12.60 -14.59 -2.62
N PRO A 163 12.70 -15.33 -3.74
CA PRO A 163 11.76 -15.19 -4.84
C PRO A 163 10.34 -15.50 -4.36
N PRO A 164 9.30 -14.92 -5.01
CA PRO A 164 7.93 -15.15 -4.62
C PRO A 164 7.56 -16.64 -4.72
N PRO A 165 6.77 -17.18 -3.76
CA PRO A 165 6.34 -18.59 -3.80
C PRO A 165 5.47 -18.86 -5.03
N ALA A 166 5.78 -19.94 -5.75
CA ALA A 166 4.96 -20.45 -6.83
C ALA A 166 3.95 -21.48 -6.29
N PRO A 167 2.65 -21.36 -6.60
CA PRO A 167 1.65 -22.34 -6.17
C PRO A 167 1.80 -23.69 -6.90
N SER A 168 1.15 -24.71 -6.34
CA SER A 168 1.03 -26.07 -6.91
C SER A 168 -0.44 -26.47 -7.04
N GLY A 169 -0.73 -27.53 -7.81
CA GLY A 169 -2.11 -28.04 -7.97
C GLY A 169 -3.04 -27.04 -8.67
N ILE A 170 -2.51 -26.29 -9.64
CA ILE A 170 -3.26 -25.23 -10.31
C ILE A 170 -4.38 -25.86 -11.15
N ARG A 171 -5.62 -25.39 -10.92
CA ARG A 171 -6.81 -25.84 -11.62
C ARG A 171 -7.81 -24.71 -11.88
N PRO A 172 -8.70 -24.83 -12.90
CA PRO A 172 -9.78 -23.89 -13.11
C PRO A 172 -10.71 -23.87 -11.89
N THR A 173 -11.29 -22.70 -11.56
CA THR A 173 -12.35 -22.66 -10.54
C THR A 173 -13.56 -23.49 -10.96
N SER A 174 -14.35 -23.96 -10.00
CA SER A 174 -15.59 -24.70 -10.26
C SER A 174 -16.53 -23.95 -11.23
N GLN A 175 -17.34 -24.70 -11.98
CA GLN A 175 -18.29 -24.13 -12.93
C GLN A 175 -19.28 -23.19 -12.23
N THR A 176 -19.73 -23.55 -11.03
CA THR A 176 -20.58 -22.72 -10.17
C THR A 176 -19.93 -21.38 -9.87
N HIS A 177 -18.65 -21.36 -9.48
CA HIS A 177 -17.92 -20.12 -9.22
C HIS A 177 -17.81 -19.26 -10.49
N GLN A 178 -17.51 -19.86 -11.65
CA GLN A 178 -17.45 -19.14 -12.92
C GLN A 178 -18.80 -18.50 -13.30
N GLN A 179 -19.90 -19.23 -13.11
CA GLN A 179 -21.25 -18.71 -13.33
C GLN A 179 -21.58 -17.55 -12.38
N GLN A 180 -21.17 -17.63 -11.11
CA GLN A 180 -21.36 -16.55 -10.13
C GLN A 180 -20.56 -15.30 -10.50
N VAL A 181 -19.32 -15.46 -10.97
CA VAL A 181 -18.49 -14.34 -11.48
C VAL A 181 -19.17 -13.69 -12.70
N ASN A 182 -19.67 -14.50 -13.64
CA ASN A 182 -20.38 -13.97 -14.81
C ASN A 182 -21.70 -13.28 -14.42
N SER A 183 -22.45 -13.85 -13.48
CA SER A 183 -23.67 -13.24 -12.92
C SER A 183 -23.38 -11.90 -12.26
N LYS A 184 -22.23 -11.74 -11.59
CA LYS A 184 -21.81 -10.44 -11.02
C LYS A 184 -21.66 -9.34 -12.08
N LEU A 185 -21.33 -9.69 -13.32
CA LEU A 185 -21.16 -8.72 -14.41
C LEU A 185 -22.51 -8.25 -15.00
N THR A 186 -23.61 -8.94 -14.71
CA THR A 186 -24.93 -8.67 -15.27
C THR A 186 -25.97 -8.44 -14.17
N GLU A 187 -26.62 -9.52 -13.72
CA GLU A 187 -27.62 -9.53 -12.66
C GLU A 187 -27.06 -10.40 -11.54
N PHE A 188 -26.48 -9.80 -10.50
CA PHE A 188 -25.81 -10.55 -9.44
C PHE A 188 -26.81 -11.28 -8.52
N ARG A 189 -27.37 -12.40 -9.01
CA ARG A 189 -28.50 -13.13 -8.41
C ARG A 189 -28.19 -13.78 -7.06
N MET A 190 -26.91 -13.85 -6.66
CA MET A 190 -26.49 -14.41 -5.37
C MET A 190 -27.13 -13.68 -4.18
N PHE A 191 -27.44 -12.39 -4.33
CA PHE A 191 -28.21 -11.63 -3.32
C PHE A 191 -29.59 -12.23 -3.01
N GLN A 192 -30.19 -12.96 -3.94
CA GLN A 192 -31.49 -13.62 -3.79
C GLN A 192 -31.32 -15.10 -3.45
N SER A 193 -30.48 -15.81 -4.22
CA SER A 193 -30.36 -17.27 -4.10
C SER A 193 -29.57 -17.71 -2.88
N ASN A 194 -28.53 -16.95 -2.50
CA ASN A 194 -27.71 -17.28 -1.32
C ASN A 194 -27.10 -16.03 -0.65
N PRO A 195 -27.90 -15.27 0.12
CA PRO A 195 -27.45 -14.05 0.80
C PRO A 195 -26.24 -14.25 1.72
N ARG A 196 -26.08 -15.45 2.32
CA ARG A 196 -25.00 -15.71 3.29
C ARG A 196 -23.64 -15.85 2.61
N GLU A 197 -23.61 -16.29 1.36
CA GLU A 197 -22.38 -16.49 0.58
C GLU A 197 -21.91 -15.24 -0.16
N VAL A 198 -22.76 -14.21 -0.28
CA VAL A 198 -22.42 -12.97 -1.00
C VAL A 198 -21.11 -12.35 -0.51
N MET A 199 -20.96 -12.17 0.81
CA MET A 199 -19.77 -11.52 1.35
C MET A 199 -18.52 -12.38 1.25
N PRO A 200 -18.51 -13.66 1.66
CA PRO A 200 -17.38 -14.55 1.41
C PRO A 200 -16.94 -14.58 -0.06
N PHE A 201 -17.90 -14.61 -0.99
CA PHE A 201 -17.63 -14.58 -2.43
C PHE A 201 -17.00 -13.25 -2.87
N LEU A 202 -17.65 -12.12 -2.54
CA LEU A 202 -17.17 -10.79 -2.95
C LEU A 202 -15.81 -10.44 -2.33
N GLU A 203 -15.56 -10.80 -1.07
CA GLU A 203 -14.27 -10.58 -0.40
C GLU A 203 -13.16 -11.38 -1.05
N SER A 204 -13.43 -12.65 -1.41
CA SER A 204 -12.44 -13.46 -2.13
C SER A 204 -12.13 -12.91 -3.51
N LEU A 205 -13.19 -12.52 -4.23
CA LEU A 205 -13.09 -11.96 -5.58
C LEU A 205 -12.33 -10.63 -5.59
N TYR A 206 -12.72 -9.68 -4.72
CA TYR A 206 -12.09 -8.38 -4.63
C TYR A 206 -10.67 -8.47 -4.09
N GLY A 207 -10.41 -9.26 -3.04
CA GLY A 207 -9.06 -9.45 -2.52
C GLY A 207 -8.08 -9.97 -3.59
N THR A 208 -8.52 -10.96 -4.37
CA THR A 208 -7.70 -11.50 -5.48
C THR A 208 -7.49 -10.49 -6.59
N THR A 209 -8.57 -9.81 -7.01
CA THR A 209 -8.52 -8.83 -8.12
C THR A 209 -7.65 -7.63 -7.76
N VAL A 210 -7.80 -7.09 -6.55
CA VAL A 210 -7.03 -5.95 -6.03
C VAL A 210 -5.55 -6.31 -5.88
N GLY A 211 -5.25 -7.48 -5.32
CA GLY A 211 -3.88 -8.00 -5.23
C GLY A 211 -3.25 -8.15 -6.62
N THR A 212 -4.01 -8.69 -7.58
CA THR A 212 -3.57 -8.86 -8.97
C THR A 212 -3.28 -7.53 -9.65
N LEU A 213 -4.18 -6.54 -9.53
CA LEU A 213 -3.96 -5.21 -10.10
C LEU A 213 -2.72 -4.55 -9.50
N SER A 214 -2.52 -4.68 -8.19
CA SER A 214 -1.34 -4.17 -7.49
C SER A 214 -0.07 -4.87 -7.99
N ALA A 215 -0.12 -6.18 -8.19
CA ALA A 215 0.98 -6.98 -8.71
C ALA A 215 1.34 -6.61 -10.16
N CYS A 216 0.35 -6.38 -11.03
CA CYS A 216 0.58 -5.92 -12.40
C CYS A 216 1.22 -4.52 -12.44
N VAL A 217 0.82 -3.61 -11.54
CA VAL A 217 1.49 -2.31 -11.41
C VAL A 217 2.92 -2.49 -10.94
N ALA A 218 3.15 -3.37 -9.96
CA ALA A 218 4.48 -3.67 -9.45
C ALA A 218 5.38 -4.37 -10.48
N GLU A 219 4.83 -5.18 -11.40
CA GLU A 219 5.60 -5.90 -12.41
C GLU A 219 6.31 -4.96 -13.41
N ASN A 220 5.71 -3.79 -13.64
CA ASN A 220 6.30 -2.72 -14.46
C ASN A 220 7.37 -1.92 -13.70
N LEU A 221 7.45 -2.09 -12.37
CA LEU A 221 8.49 -1.51 -11.54
C LEU A 221 9.67 -2.49 -11.42
N ASP A 222 10.83 -1.92 -11.14
CA ASP A 222 12.01 -2.71 -10.81
C ASP A 222 11.93 -3.15 -9.35
N THR A 223 11.68 -4.44 -9.11
CA THR A 223 11.59 -5.03 -7.77
C THR A 223 12.92 -5.54 -7.25
N SER A 224 14.00 -5.36 -8.00
CA SER A 224 15.34 -5.85 -7.65
C SER A 224 15.98 -4.97 -6.58
N SER A 225 16.76 -5.60 -5.69
CA SER A 225 17.70 -4.88 -4.82
C SER A 225 19.03 -4.71 -5.53
N HIS A 226 19.46 -3.47 -5.68
CA HIS A 226 20.73 -3.10 -6.31
C HIS A 226 21.75 -2.73 -5.24
N PRO A 227 22.96 -3.31 -5.26
CA PRO A 227 24.05 -2.79 -4.46
C PRO A 227 24.41 -1.40 -4.97
N ALA A 228 24.22 -0.36 -4.14
CA ALA A 228 24.51 1.02 -4.52
C ALA A 228 25.32 1.74 -3.45
N ILE A 229 26.30 2.53 -3.88
CA ILE A 229 27.10 3.36 -2.98
C ILE A 229 26.38 4.70 -2.82
N TRP A 230 25.81 4.93 -1.64
CA TRP A 230 25.17 6.18 -1.28
C TRP A 230 26.22 7.16 -0.80
N THR A 231 26.23 8.33 -1.42
CA THR A 231 27.06 9.48 -1.08
C THR A 231 26.16 10.69 -0.88
N THR A 232 26.67 11.76 -0.26
CA THR A 232 25.91 13.01 -0.13
C THR A 232 26.79 14.19 -0.54
N PRO A 233 26.29 15.11 -1.39
CA PRO A 233 27.04 16.32 -1.74
C PRO A 233 27.13 17.29 -0.56
N ASN A 234 26.17 17.24 0.36
CA ASN A 234 26.15 18.07 1.55
C ASN A 234 25.45 17.32 2.69
N ILE A 235 26.25 16.79 3.61
CA ILE A 235 25.74 16.06 4.78
C ILE A 235 24.88 16.94 5.70
N ASN A 236 25.07 18.26 5.67
CA ASN A 236 24.34 19.20 6.51
C ASN A 236 23.04 19.70 5.87
N ALA A 237 22.82 19.44 4.58
CA ALA A 237 21.59 19.84 3.90
C ALA A 237 20.37 19.21 4.57
N TYR A 238 19.34 20.00 4.81
CA TYR A 238 18.04 19.50 5.23
C TYR A 238 16.99 19.91 4.19
N PRO A 239 16.26 18.96 3.61
CA PRO A 239 16.39 17.50 3.75
C PRO A 239 17.67 16.98 3.07
N THR A 240 18.33 15.96 3.64
CA THR A 240 19.61 15.46 3.11
C THR A 240 19.40 14.75 1.78
N LEU A 241 20.29 15.03 0.82
CA LEU A 241 20.30 14.36 -0.48
C LEU A 241 21.32 13.23 -0.46
N ALA A 242 20.89 12.06 -0.92
CA ALA A 242 21.76 10.96 -1.25
C ALA A 242 21.86 10.80 -2.78
N THR A 243 23.07 10.57 -3.27
CA THR A 243 23.37 10.32 -4.66
C THR A 243 24.02 8.96 -4.78
N PHE A 244 23.53 8.15 -5.72
CA PHE A 244 24.05 6.80 -5.98
C PHE A 244 23.81 6.42 -7.45
N GLN A 245 24.48 5.35 -7.88
CA GLN A 245 24.36 4.82 -9.23
C GLN A 245 23.81 3.39 -9.18
N ILE A 246 22.94 3.07 -10.14
CA ILE A 246 22.43 1.70 -10.34
C ILE A 246 22.49 1.36 -11.83
N PRO A 247 22.61 0.06 -12.21
CA PRO A 247 22.56 -0.38 -13.59
C PRO A 247 21.26 0.06 -14.28
N LYS A 248 21.35 0.35 -15.58
CA LYS A 248 20.17 0.65 -16.40
C LYS A 248 19.36 -0.63 -16.63
N VAL A 249 18.26 -0.78 -15.89
CA VAL A 249 17.40 -1.97 -15.97
C VAL A 249 16.35 -1.82 -17.08
N ARG A 250 16.02 -2.93 -17.78
CA ARG A 250 14.98 -2.96 -18.83
C ARG A 250 13.58 -2.62 -18.32
N LYS A 251 13.29 -2.90 -17.04
CA LYS A 251 12.06 -2.48 -16.34
C LYS A 251 12.33 -1.16 -15.65
N THR A 252 11.56 -0.11 -15.95
CA THR A 252 11.81 1.23 -15.36
C THR A 252 10.67 1.66 -14.46
N GLY A 253 10.89 1.53 -13.15
CA GLY A 253 10.11 2.19 -12.11
C GLY A 253 10.79 3.43 -11.53
N TRP A 254 12.10 3.55 -11.73
CA TRP A 254 12.93 4.65 -11.24
C TRP A 254 12.56 5.95 -11.94
N THR A 255 11.77 6.78 -11.25
CA THR A 255 11.32 8.09 -11.74
C THR A 255 11.30 9.10 -10.61
N ALA A 256 11.47 10.38 -10.95
CA ALA A 256 11.32 11.47 -9.98
C ALA A 256 9.97 11.34 -9.26
N GLY A 257 10.02 11.36 -7.94
CA GLY A 257 8.89 11.25 -7.05
C GLY A 257 8.59 9.85 -6.49
N GLN A 258 9.23 8.79 -6.97
CA GLN A 258 9.14 7.46 -6.35
C GLN A 258 9.83 7.43 -4.98
N GLN A 259 9.40 6.49 -4.14
CA GLN A 259 10.06 6.16 -2.88
C GLN A 259 11.03 5.00 -3.09
N ILE A 260 12.13 5.02 -2.36
CA ILE A 260 13.18 4.01 -2.34
C ILE A 260 13.54 3.69 -0.90
N GLU A 261 14.11 2.52 -0.70
CA GLU A 261 14.71 2.11 0.55
C GLU A 261 16.16 1.68 0.31
N GLY A 262 17.04 2.08 1.21
CA GLY A 262 18.42 1.62 1.31
C GLY A 262 18.58 0.82 2.58
N ALA A 263 18.76 -0.50 2.45
CA ALA A 263 19.12 -1.36 3.56
C ALA A 263 20.63 -1.25 3.83
N TYR A 264 20.98 -0.83 5.04
CA TYR A 264 22.37 -0.71 5.50
C TYR A 264 22.46 -1.24 6.92
N GLN A 265 23.30 -2.27 7.13
CA GLN A 265 23.35 -3.02 8.38
C GLN A 265 21.95 -3.55 8.76
N THR A 266 21.50 -3.33 10.00
CA THR A 266 20.16 -3.69 10.48
C THR A 266 19.08 -2.66 10.16
N ASP A 267 19.45 -1.54 9.55
CA ASP A 267 18.59 -0.38 9.37
C ASP A 267 18.11 -0.20 7.92
N ILE A 268 16.91 0.36 7.79
CA ILE A 268 16.32 0.75 6.50
C ILE A 268 16.21 2.27 6.46
N ILE A 269 16.82 2.86 5.44
CA ILE A 269 16.82 4.30 5.19
C ILE A 269 15.85 4.58 4.04
N ARG A 270 14.76 5.30 4.30
CA ARG A 270 13.78 5.66 3.27
C ARG A 270 14.18 6.96 2.59
N ALA A 271 13.96 7.04 1.29
CA ALA A 271 14.18 8.27 0.53
C ALA A 271 13.19 8.41 -0.63
N ARG A 272 13.04 9.64 -1.14
CA ARG A 272 12.26 9.94 -2.35
C ARG A 272 13.17 10.39 -3.47
N ILE A 273 13.06 9.79 -4.65
CA ILE A 273 13.78 10.23 -5.83
C ILE A 273 13.37 11.67 -6.18
N VAL A 274 14.34 12.57 -6.32
CA VAL A 274 14.13 13.96 -6.76
C VAL A 274 14.51 14.10 -8.21
N HIS A 275 15.65 13.53 -8.59
CA HIS A 275 16.22 13.66 -9.92
C HIS A 275 16.86 12.35 -10.37
N ILE A 276 16.81 12.08 -11.67
CA ILE A 276 17.49 10.95 -12.31
C ILE A 276 18.19 11.48 -13.54
N THR A 277 19.48 11.17 -13.65
CA THR A 277 20.30 11.49 -14.82
C THR A 277 20.68 10.16 -15.48
N PRO A 278 20.14 9.86 -16.67
CA PRO A 278 20.49 8.64 -17.39
C PRO A 278 21.89 8.75 -18.00
N ALA A 279 22.69 7.68 -17.88
CA ALA A 279 23.92 7.45 -18.63
C ALA A 279 23.78 6.22 -19.54
N GLU A 280 24.86 5.81 -20.21
CA GLU A 280 24.83 4.67 -21.16
C GLU A 280 24.45 3.36 -20.46
N GLU A 281 25.21 2.96 -19.43
CA GLU A 281 25.04 1.67 -18.72
C GLU A 281 24.41 1.81 -17.32
N HIS A 282 24.38 3.02 -16.78
CA HIS A 282 23.89 3.31 -15.42
C HIS A 282 22.90 4.47 -15.40
N ILE A 283 22.11 4.56 -14.34
CA ILE A 283 21.37 5.76 -13.99
C ILE A 283 21.92 6.32 -12.69
N THR A 284 22.19 7.62 -12.68
CA THR A 284 22.55 8.35 -11.46
C THR A 284 21.27 8.86 -10.83
N VAL A 285 21.00 8.44 -9.60
CA VAL A 285 19.79 8.78 -8.86
C VAL A 285 20.16 9.74 -7.74
N THR A 286 19.44 10.86 -7.67
CA THR A 286 19.48 11.77 -6.53
C THR A 286 18.18 11.64 -5.76
N ALA A 287 18.26 11.17 -4.52
CA ALA A 287 17.14 10.94 -3.64
C ALA A 287 17.21 11.81 -2.39
N GLN A 288 16.08 12.37 -2.01
CA GLN A 288 15.87 13.10 -0.77
C GLN A 288 15.56 12.11 0.35
N ILE A 289 16.47 11.96 1.30
CA ILE A 289 16.27 11.11 2.49
C ILE A 289 15.07 11.64 3.29
N HIS A 290 14.25 10.75 3.82
CA HIS A 290 13.15 11.15 4.69
C HIS A 290 13.69 11.85 5.95
N PRO A 291 12.96 12.83 6.50
CA PRO A 291 13.34 13.54 7.73
C PRO A 291 13.76 12.61 8.87
N GLN A 292 12.94 11.60 9.15
CA GLN A 292 13.15 10.58 10.19
C GLN A 292 14.44 9.75 9.99
N ASP A 293 14.89 9.59 8.75
CA ASP A 293 16.03 8.72 8.40
C ASP A 293 17.32 9.50 8.12
N THR A 294 17.19 10.82 7.93
CA THR A 294 18.30 11.75 7.74
C THR A 294 19.35 11.66 8.87
N PRO A 295 18.96 11.63 10.16
CA PRO A 295 19.91 11.42 11.27
C PRO A 295 20.78 10.17 11.14
N ARG A 296 20.12 9.03 10.91
CA ARG A 296 20.78 7.72 10.83
C ARG A 296 21.74 7.70 9.66
N PHE A 297 21.27 8.16 8.50
CA PHE A 297 22.11 8.30 7.31
C PHE A 297 23.36 9.16 7.55
N ARG A 298 23.22 10.32 8.22
CA ARG A 298 24.36 11.19 8.56
C ARG A 298 25.36 10.50 9.48
N ILE A 299 24.89 9.79 10.51
CA ILE A 299 25.78 9.03 11.42
C ILE A 299 26.57 7.99 10.64
N TYR A 300 25.92 7.21 9.76
CA TYR A 300 26.61 6.19 8.98
C TYR A 300 27.61 6.78 7.99
N ILE A 301 27.25 7.85 7.29
CA ILE A 301 28.15 8.53 6.35
C ILE A 301 29.35 9.13 7.11
N THR A 302 29.15 9.79 8.25
CA THR A 302 30.26 10.44 9.01
C THR A 302 31.20 9.42 9.64
N ARG A 303 30.70 8.24 10.03
CA ARG A 303 31.52 7.14 10.57
C ARG A 303 32.26 6.36 9.49
N SER A 304 31.84 6.48 8.24
CA SER A 304 32.54 5.88 7.11
C SER A 304 33.79 6.67 6.76
N GLN A 305 34.93 5.97 6.58
CA GLN A 305 36.22 6.57 6.25
C GLN A 305 36.20 7.44 4.97
N HIS A 306 35.24 7.20 4.07
CA HIS A 306 35.15 7.88 2.78
C HIS A 306 33.83 8.62 2.58
N CYS A 307 33.09 8.90 3.66
CA CYS A 307 31.79 9.57 3.59
C CYS A 307 30.81 8.90 2.61
N ARG A 308 30.85 7.56 2.54
CA ARG A 308 30.02 6.74 1.65
C ARG A 308 29.55 5.46 2.34
N ILE A 309 28.34 5.01 2.04
CA ILE A 309 27.81 3.73 2.55
C ILE A 309 27.39 2.86 1.39
N SER A 310 27.58 1.54 1.50
CA SER A 310 27.11 0.56 0.51
C SER A 310 25.77 0.02 0.99
N ALA A 311 24.68 0.41 0.34
CA ALA A 311 23.32 0.03 0.73
C ALA A 311 22.66 -0.85 -0.35
N GLY A 312 21.93 -1.87 0.11
CA GLY A 312 21.00 -2.62 -0.74
C GLY A 312 19.81 -1.73 -1.09
N THR A 313 19.77 -1.24 -2.32
CA THR A 313 18.89 -0.16 -2.76
C THR A 313 17.80 -0.69 -3.66
N TYR A 314 16.55 -0.51 -3.28
CA TYR A 314 15.40 -1.00 -4.03
C TYR A 314 14.28 0.05 -4.08
N LEU A 315 13.43 -0.03 -5.11
CA LEU A 315 12.20 0.76 -5.14
C LEU A 315 11.31 0.30 -3.99
N HIS A 316 10.94 1.23 -3.11
CA HIS A 316 10.03 0.93 -2.03
C HIS A 316 8.64 0.70 -2.63
N ASN A 317 8.14 -0.53 -2.50
CA ASN A 317 6.91 -0.96 -3.12
C ASN A 317 5.71 -0.38 -2.33
N LEU A 318 5.35 0.86 -2.68
CA LEU A 318 4.26 1.64 -2.08
C LEU A 318 2.88 0.97 -2.13
N ALA A 319 2.74 -0.21 -2.75
CA ALA A 319 1.52 -1.00 -2.69
C ALA A 319 1.12 -1.29 -1.23
N GLU A 320 2.08 -1.56 -0.33
CA GLU A 320 1.79 -1.81 1.09
C GLU A 320 1.41 -0.53 1.85
N ASP A 321 2.24 0.51 1.84
CA ASP A 321 2.05 1.72 2.67
C ASP A 321 1.10 2.78 2.08
N LYS A 322 0.78 2.73 0.79
CA LYS A 322 -0.13 3.66 0.10
C LYS A 322 -1.08 2.94 -0.86
N SER A 323 -1.52 1.74 -0.50
CA SER A 323 -2.69 1.17 -1.14
C SER A 323 -3.82 2.19 -1.05
N ASN A 324 -4.56 2.39 -2.15
CA ASN A 324 -5.79 3.17 -2.12
C ASN A 324 -6.59 2.61 -0.93
N PRO A 325 -6.96 3.42 0.07
CA PRO A 325 -7.58 2.91 1.29
C PRO A 325 -8.86 2.11 1.00
N ILE A 326 -9.51 2.36 -0.15
CA ILE A 326 -10.61 1.55 -0.67
C ILE A 326 -10.11 0.16 -1.08
N LEU A 327 -9.00 0.06 -1.82
CA LEU A 327 -8.38 -1.22 -2.19
C LEU A 327 -7.92 -1.99 -0.95
N THR A 328 -7.30 -1.32 0.02
CA THR A 328 -6.91 -1.93 1.30
C THR A 328 -8.12 -2.41 2.09
N LEU A 329 -9.21 -1.64 2.11
CA LEU A 329 -10.45 -2.00 2.80
C LEU A 329 -11.16 -3.18 2.12
N LEU A 330 -11.14 -3.22 0.78
CA LEU A 330 -11.66 -4.34 -0.01
C LEU A 330 -10.82 -5.61 0.15
N GLU A 331 -9.50 -5.48 0.31
CA GLU A 331 -8.58 -6.61 0.51
C GLU A 331 -8.61 -7.13 1.96
N GLY A 332 -8.71 -6.23 2.94
CA GLY A 332 -8.65 -6.54 4.37
C GLY A 332 -9.95 -7.07 4.99
N THR A 333 -10.90 -7.56 4.17
CA THR A 333 -12.13 -8.28 4.57
C THR A 333 -12.92 -7.67 5.71
N SER A 334 -12.81 -6.35 5.91
CA SER A 334 -13.45 -5.63 7.02
C SER A 334 -14.90 -5.25 6.69
N VAL A 335 -15.33 -5.49 5.44
CA VAL A 335 -16.66 -5.16 4.94
C VAL A 335 -17.71 -6.12 5.48
N SER A 336 -17.40 -7.41 5.62
CA SER A 336 -18.32 -8.44 6.13
C SER A 336 -18.93 -8.11 7.50
N ARG A 337 -18.20 -7.42 8.38
CA ARG A 337 -18.70 -7.07 9.72
C ARG A 337 -19.82 -6.02 9.70
N LEU A 338 -19.81 -5.12 8.73
CA LEU A 338 -20.75 -3.99 8.66
C LEU A 338 -21.82 -4.20 7.59
N PHE A 339 -21.59 -5.12 6.65
CA PHE A 339 -22.45 -5.39 5.52
C PHE A 339 -23.36 -6.59 5.79
N THR A 340 -24.38 -6.36 6.61
CA THR A 340 -25.39 -7.37 6.96
C THR A 340 -26.64 -7.24 6.08
N PRO A 341 -27.44 -8.32 5.88
CA PRO A 341 -28.68 -8.27 5.10
C PRO A 341 -29.70 -7.21 5.53
N GLN A 342 -29.64 -6.79 6.80
CA GLN A 342 -30.53 -5.75 7.36
C GLN A 342 -29.98 -4.33 7.21
N SER A 343 -28.74 -4.17 6.75
CA SER A 343 -28.09 -2.85 6.65
C SER A 343 -28.60 -2.06 5.44
N LYS A 344 -28.63 -0.73 5.55
CA LYS A 344 -28.89 0.17 4.41
C LYS A 344 -27.88 -0.06 3.26
N ALA A 345 -26.63 -0.39 3.60
CA ALA A 345 -25.58 -0.70 2.63
C ALA A 345 -25.89 -1.95 1.79
N TRP A 346 -26.50 -2.97 2.38
CA TRP A 346 -26.94 -4.18 1.67
C TRP A 346 -28.01 -3.86 0.63
N SER A 347 -29.03 -3.07 1.00
CA SER A 347 -30.06 -2.62 0.07
C SER A 347 -29.49 -1.78 -1.08
N ALA A 348 -28.54 -0.88 -0.77
CA ALA A 348 -27.85 -0.09 -1.79
C ALA A 348 -27.06 -0.96 -2.77
N ALA A 349 -26.33 -1.95 -2.25
CA ALA A 349 -25.57 -2.87 -3.09
C ALA A 349 -26.46 -3.78 -3.93
N ARG A 350 -27.61 -4.22 -3.41
CA ARG A 350 -28.63 -4.94 -4.20
C ARG A 350 -29.15 -4.08 -5.34
N ALA A 351 -29.49 -2.82 -5.06
CA ALA A 351 -29.93 -1.91 -6.11
C ALA A 351 -28.86 -1.70 -7.21
N ILE A 352 -27.58 -1.63 -6.85
CA ILE A 352 -26.48 -1.47 -7.84
C ILE A 352 -26.15 -2.76 -8.58
N LEU A 353 -26.00 -3.88 -7.86
CA LEU A 353 -25.39 -5.11 -8.39
C LEU A 353 -26.41 -6.13 -8.90
N SER A 354 -27.58 -6.21 -8.28
CA SER A 354 -28.66 -7.12 -8.69
C SER A 354 -29.81 -6.41 -9.39
N GLY A 355 -29.98 -5.09 -9.18
CA GLY A 355 -31.06 -4.31 -9.78
C GLY A 355 -32.47 -4.72 -9.33
N ASP A 356 -32.56 -5.54 -8.29
CA ASP A 356 -33.79 -6.21 -7.85
C ASP A 356 -34.54 -5.47 -6.73
N VAL A 357 -33.95 -4.39 -6.22
CA VAL A 357 -34.52 -3.55 -5.18
C VAL A 357 -34.59 -2.12 -5.67
N THR A 358 -35.78 -1.53 -5.57
CA THR A 358 -35.94 -0.08 -5.73
C THR A 358 -35.64 0.59 -4.39
N LEU A 359 -34.72 1.55 -4.39
CA LEU A 359 -34.41 2.33 -3.19
C LEU A 359 -35.52 3.37 -2.95
N SER A 360 -36.26 3.20 -1.88
CA SER A 360 -37.21 4.19 -1.38
C SER A 360 -36.58 5.00 -0.24
N GLY A 361 -36.92 6.29 -0.21
CA GLY A 361 -36.51 7.22 0.83
C GLY A 361 -37.68 7.59 1.73
N GLU A 362 -37.37 8.18 2.88
CA GLU A 362 -38.36 8.76 3.78
C GLU A 362 -39.07 9.96 3.11
N PRO A 363 -40.37 10.16 3.38
CA PRO A 363 -41.10 11.32 2.90
C PRO A 363 -40.50 12.59 3.52
N ALA A 364 -39.81 13.39 2.70
CA ALA A 364 -39.22 14.66 3.10
C ALA A 364 -39.98 15.83 2.47
N LYS A 365 -40.10 16.94 3.21
CA LYS A 365 -40.68 18.19 2.69
C LYS A 365 -39.83 18.74 1.55
N THR A 366 -40.38 18.75 0.33
CA THR A 366 -39.74 19.36 -0.83
C THR A 366 -39.70 20.88 -0.69
N ARG A 367 -38.50 21.47 -0.72
CA ARG A 367 -38.32 22.92 -0.70
C ARG A 367 -38.30 23.47 -2.12
N LYS A 368 -38.99 24.60 -2.35
CA LYS A 368 -39.02 25.29 -3.66
C LYS A 368 -37.78 26.14 -3.91
N SER A 369 -37.18 26.67 -2.84
CA SER A 369 -35.94 27.44 -2.89
C SER A 369 -35.11 27.15 -1.65
N ILE A 370 -33.79 27.18 -1.80
CA ILE A 370 -32.83 27.03 -0.71
C ILE A 370 -31.81 28.16 -0.88
N THR A 371 -31.58 28.91 0.19
CA THR A 371 -30.58 29.98 0.22
C THR A 371 -29.48 29.56 1.18
N ALA A 372 -28.24 29.60 0.70
CA ALA A 372 -27.04 29.35 1.50
C ALA A 372 -26.39 30.70 1.85
N VAL A 373 -25.91 30.85 3.08
CA VAL A 373 -25.07 31.99 3.45
C VAL A 373 -23.61 31.55 3.32
N VAL A 374 -22.84 32.20 2.46
CA VAL A 374 -21.44 31.85 2.17
C VAL A 374 -20.63 33.14 2.22
N GLY A 375 -19.76 33.28 3.22
CA GLY A 375 -18.94 34.49 3.39
C GLY A 375 -19.76 35.74 3.68
N GLY A 376 -20.92 35.58 4.33
CA GLY A 376 -21.88 36.66 4.59
C GLY A 376 -22.84 36.95 3.43
N GLU A 377 -22.59 36.43 2.23
CA GLU A 377 -23.48 36.61 1.07
C GLU A 377 -24.54 35.52 0.98
N ARG A 378 -25.76 35.93 0.59
CA ARG A 378 -26.88 35.00 0.36
C ARG A 378 -26.85 34.48 -1.07
N VAL A 379 -26.45 33.23 -1.24
CA VAL A 379 -26.45 32.51 -2.51
C VAL A 379 -27.75 31.72 -2.65
N VAL A 380 -28.56 32.07 -3.64
CA VAL A 380 -29.77 31.30 -4.00
C VAL A 380 -29.37 30.15 -4.91
N LEU A 381 -29.70 28.92 -4.51
CA LEU A 381 -29.39 27.74 -5.30
C LEU A 381 -30.32 27.63 -6.52
N ASN A 382 -29.79 27.11 -7.62
CA ASN A 382 -30.60 26.86 -8.81
C ASN A 382 -31.54 25.64 -8.63
N SER A 383 -32.49 25.47 -9.54
CA SER A 383 -33.50 24.39 -9.47
C SER A 383 -32.88 22.98 -9.38
N HIS A 384 -31.79 22.71 -10.10
CA HIS A 384 -31.10 21.43 -10.07
C HIS A 384 -30.41 21.15 -8.73
N GLN A 385 -29.77 22.16 -8.14
CA GLN A 385 -29.13 22.08 -6.83
C GLN A 385 -30.17 21.90 -5.72
N VAL A 386 -31.29 22.64 -5.79
CA VAL A 386 -32.43 22.47 -4.87
C VAL A 386 -32.98 21.05 -4.97
N ASN A 387 -33.15 20.52 -6.18
CA ASN A 387 -33.58 19.14 -6.38
C ASN A 387 -32.60 18.13 -5.77
N ALA A 388 -31.29 18.31 -5.96
CA ALA A 388 -30.28 17.43 -5.38
C ALA A 388 -30.36 17.39 -3.84
N ILE A 389 -30.54 18.55 -3.19
CA ILE A 389 -30.70 18.63 -1.73
C ILE A 389 -32.04 18.05 -1.28
N ASN A 390 -33.13 18.26 -2.04
CA ASN A 390 -34.42 17.62 -1.75
C ASN A 390 -34.33 16.09 -1.81
N TRP A 391 -33.58 15.53 -2.78
CA TRP A 391 -33.33 14.09 -2.85
C TRP A 391 -32.47 13.59 -1.69
N PHE A 392 -31.46 14.36 -1.28
CA PHE A 392 -30.66 14.06 -0.09
C PHE A 392 -31.52 13.99 1.18
N HIS A 393 -32.51 14.88 1.32
CA HIS A 393 -33.41 14.89 2.47
C HIS A 393 -34.29 13.66 2.60
N LYS A 394 -34.50 12.89 1.53
CA LYS A 394 -35.25 11.62 1.57
C LYS A 394 -34.49 10.48 2.25
N ASP A 395 -33.27 10.70 2.75
CA ASP A 395 -32.46 9.71 3.48
C ASP A 395 -32.30 8.36 2.76
N LEU A 396 -32.19 8.42 1.43
CA LEU A 396 -31.93 7.25 0.59
C LEU A 396 -30.61 6.57 1.00
N PRO A 397 -30.53 5.23 1.00
CA PRO A 397 -29.29 4.51 1.27
C PRO A 397 -28.14 4.87 0.33
N LEU A 398 -28.45 5.27 -0.90
CA LEU A 398 -27.51 5.69 -1.92
C LEU A 398 -28.13 6.80 -2.75
N LEU A 399 -27.34 7.84 -3.01
CA LEU A 399 -27.70 8.93 -3.90
C LEU A 399 -26.53 9.24 -4.83
N ILE A 400 -26.77 9.19 -6.13
CA ILE A 400 -25.81 9.55 -7.16
C ILE A 400 -26.25 10.89 -7.76
N ILE A 401 -25.36 11.87 -7.73
CA ILE A 401 -25.61 13.21 -8.28
C ILE A 401 -24.62 13.42 -9.41
N ASP A 402 -25.12 13.30 -10.65
CA ASP A 402 -24.33 13.67 -11.82
C ASP A 402 -24.34 15.18 -12.03
N SER A 403 -23.19 15.74 -12.40
CA SER A 403 -23.07 17.19 -12.63
C SER A 403 -21.82 17.56 -13.43
N ALA A 404 -21.97 18.56 -14.30
CA ALA A 404 -20.88 19.16 -15.05
C ALA A 404 -19.86 19.90 -14.16
N TYR A 405 -18.67 20.18 -14.72
CA TYR A 405 -17.68 21.04 -14.08
C TYR A 405 -18.25 22.44 -13.83
N GLY A 406 -17.95 23.04 -12.67
CA GLY A 406 -18.47 24.37 -12.31
C GLY A 406 -19.92 24.42 -11.81
N ALA A 407 -20.69 23.32 -11.84
CA ALA A 407 -22.11 23.29 -11.44
C ALA A 407 -22.38 23.49 -9.92
N GLY A 408 -21.36 23.80 -9.12
CA GLY A 408 -21.51 24.04 -7.68
C GLY A 408 -21.51 22.78 -6.79
N LYS A 409 -20.92 21.66 -7.25
CA LYS A 409 -20.81 20.41 -6.48
C LYS A 409 -20.34 20.62 -5.04
N SER A 410 -19.22 21.30 -4.85
CA SER A 410 -18.63 21.52 -3.52
C SER A 410 -19.56 22.31 -2.60
N LEU A 411 -20.33 23.26 -3.13
CA LEU A 411 -21.32 24.02 -2.36
C LEU A 411 -22.47 23.10 -1.91
N CYS A 412 -23.03 22.30 -2.82
CA CYS A 412 -24.08 21.33 -2.48
C CYS A 412 -23.60 20.31 -1.45
N THR A 413 -22.39 19.76 -1.60
CA THR A 413 -21.79 18.83 -0.64
C THR A 413 -21.64 19.47 0.74
N THR A 414 -21.18 20.73 0.79
CA THR A 414 -21.04 21.48 2.04
C THR A 414 -22.39 21.65 2.72
N LEU A 415 -23.42 22.08 1.97
CA LEU A 415 -24.78 22.24 2.49
C LEU A 415 -25.39 20.93 3.01
N MET A 416 -25.22 19.83 2.28
CA MET A 416 -25.67 18.51 2.71
C MET A 416 -24.98 18.08 4.01
N ALA A 417 -23.68 18.36 4.15
CA ALA A 417 -22.95 18.08 5.38
C ALA A 417 -23.48 18.92 6.56
N VAL A 418 -23.73 20.22 6.34
CA VAL A 418 -24.33 21.12 7.35
C VAL A 418 -25.69 20.59 7.81
N GLU A 419 -26.56 20.22 6.87
CA GLU A 419 -27.90 19.72 7.17
C GLU A 419 -27.88 18.35 7.86
N ALA A 420 -26.93 17.48 7.52
CA ALA A 420 -26.73 16.20 8.21
C ALA A 420 -26.29 16.40 9.66
N VAL A 421 -25.33 17.30 9.90
CA VAL A 421 -24.87 17.64 11.25
C VAL A 421 -26.00 18.22 12.10
N LYS A 422 -26.83 19.10 11.53
CA LYS A 422 -28.04 19.62 12.20
C LYS A 422 -29.06 18.54 12.58
N LYS A 423 -29.06 17.40 11.89
CA LYS A 423 -29.85 16.21 12.26
C LYS A 423 -29.14 15.31 13.27
N GLY A 424 -28.02 15.73 13.86
CA GLY A 424 -27.21 14.95 14.79
C GLY A 424 -26.39 13.84 14.15
N LYS A 425 -26.22 13.84 12.82
CA LYS A 425 -25.43 12.81 12.12
C LYS A 425 -23.95 13.22 12.05
N THR A 426 -23.06 12.24 12.15
CA THR A 426 -21.64 12.40 11.84
C THR A 426 -21.40 12.18 10.35
N VAL A 427 -20.60 13.04 9.71
CA VAL A 427 -20.37 13.02 8.26
C VAL A 427 -18.92 12.68 7.94
N LEU A 428 -18.70 11.83 6.95
CA LEU A 428 -17.39 11.58 6.36
C LEU A 428 -17.38 12.11 4.92
N ILE A 429 -16.46 13.02 4.62
CA ILE A 429 -16.22 13.57 3.29
C ILE A 429 -14.89 13.02 2.79
N ALA A 430 -14.94 12.31 1.67
CA ALA A 430 -13.78 11.73 1.03
C ALA A 430 -13.65 12.22 -0.41
N ALA A 431 -12.44 12.56 -0.84
CA ALA A 431 -12.16 12.90 -2.24
C ALA A 431 -10.79 12.39 -2.68
N VAL A 432 -10.64 12.18 -3.99
CA VAL A 432 -9.39 11.73 -4.63
C VAL A 432 -8.30 12.82 -4.63
N GLN A 433 -8.70 14.08 -4.78
CA GLN A 433 -7.77 15.19 -4.89
C GLN A 433 -7.84 16.07 -3.65
N ASN A 434 -6.69 16.41 -3.07
CA ASN A 434 -6.60 17.35 -1.96
C ASN A 434 -7.17 18.73 -2.32
N THR A 435 -7.06 19.16 -3.57
CA THR A 435 -7.63 20.44 -4.06
C THR A 435 -9.15 20.49 -3.94
N ALA A 436 -9.84 19.36 -4.18
CA ALA A 436 -11.29 19.29 -4.00
C ALA A 436 -11.69 19.45 -2.52
N LEU A 437 -10.89 18.86 -1.62
CA LEU A 437 -11.09 19.02 -0.17
C LEU A 437 -10.77 20.44 0.30
N ASP A 438 -9.75 21.09 -0.28
CA ASP A 438 -9.41 22.49 0.03
C ASP A 438 -10.60 23.41 -0.26
N VAL A 439 -11.27 23.22 -1.40
CA VAL A 439 -12.48 24.00 -1.77
C VAL A 439 -13.64 23.73 -0.81
N ILE A 440 -13.88 22.46 -0.42
CA ILE A 440 -14.94 22.11 0.53
C ILE A 440 -14.65 22.71 1.91
N CYS A 441 -13.40 22.61 2.40
CA CYS A 441 -12.98 23.22 3.65
C CYS A 441 -13.15 24.74 3.63
N SER A 442 -12.77 25.40 2.54
CA SER A 442 -12.98 26.84 2.37
C SER A 442 -14.46 27.21 2.43
N LYS A 443 -15.34 26.43 1.79
CA LYS A 443 -16.80 26.66 1.83
C LYS A 443 -17.41 26.39 3.21
N LEU A 444 -16.96 25.36 3.92
CA LEU A 444 -17.35 25.11 5.32
C LEU A 444 -16.99 26.30 6.21
N ALA A 445 -15.77 26.85 6.07
CA ALA A 445 -15.32 28.01 6.83
C ALA A 445 -16.13 29.27 6.51
N GLN A 446 -16.50 29.46 5.24
CA GLN A 446 -17.34 30.58 4.81
C GLN A 446 -18.79 30.51 5.32
N MET A 447 -19.29 29.31 5.64
CA MET A 447 -20.66 29.15 6.15
C MET A 447 -20.80 29.46 7.64
N ASP A 448 -19.68 29.50 8.38
CA ASP A 448 -19.56 29.92 9.79
C ASP A 448 -20.71 29.45 10.71
N THR A 449 -20.97 28.14 10.68
CA THR A 449 -22.01 27.51 11.49
C THR A 449 -21.43 27.00 12.81
N PRO A 450 -21.90 27.48 13.97
CA PRO A 450 -21.28 27.22 15.27
C PRO A 450 -21.34 25.74 15.70
N ASP A 451 -22.34 24.99 15.24
CA ASP A 451 -22.51 23.58 15.58
C ASP A 451 -21.56 22.64 14.80
N MET A 452 -20.76 23.17 13.88
CA MET A 452 -19.92 22.35 12.99
C MET A 452 -18.47 22.31 13.46
N HIS A 453 -17.99 21.09 13.68
CA HIS A 453 -16.65 20.79 14.15
C HIS A 453 -15.92 19.91 13.12
N PRO A 454 -15.59 20.44 11.93
CA PRO A 454 -14.88 19.69 10.91
C PRO A 454 -13.43 19.44 11.30
N VAL A 455 -12.93 18.26 10.92
CA VAL A 455 -11.53 17.85 11.05
C VAL A 455 -11.09 17.20 9.76
N ARG A 456 -10.00 17.70 9.20
CA ARG A 456 -9.31 17.12 8.06
C ARG A 456 -8.07 16.36 8.52
N TYR A 457 -8.02 15.10 8.11
CA TYR A 457 -6.81 14.32 8.21
C TYR A 457 -5.93 14.59 6.99
N VAL A 458 -4.76 15.15 7.24
CA VAL A 458 -3.67 15.27 6.27
C VAL A 458 -2.55 14.36 6.77
N ASN A 459 -2.05 13.47 5.91
CA ASN A 459 -0.87 12.70 6.24
C ASN A 459 0.33 13.65 6.21
N GLU A 460 0.67 14.20 7.37
CA GLU A 460 1.76 15.14 7.51
C GLU A 460 3.10 14.41 7.38
N MET A 461 3.65 14.40 6.17
CA MET A 461 5.10 14.30 6.06
C MET A 461 5.68 15.67 6.44
N LEU A 462 6.20 15.78 7.66
CA LEU A 462 6.64 17.02 8.33
C LEU A 462 7.57 17.93 7.49
N ALA A 463 8.25 17.42 6.45
CA ALA A 463 9.09 18.23 5.58
C ALA A 463 8.43 18.75 4.29
N ARG A 464 7.22 18.30 3.95
CA ARG A 464 6.49 18.72 2.73
C ARG A 464 5.28 19.60 3.01
N ASP A 465 4.60 19.35 4.12
CA ASP A 465 3.30 19.95 4.42
C ASP A 465 3.36 21.09 5.44
N THR A 466 4.55 21.49 5.92
CA THR A 466 4.70 22.69 6.77
C THR A 466 4.24 23.99 6.11
N LEU A 467 4.04 23.99 4.78
CA LEU A 467 3.45 25.08 3.98
C LEU A 467 1.93 25.00 3.82
N ARG A 468 1.31 23.84 4.09
CA ARG A 468 -0.14 23.62 3.94
C ARG A 468 -0.78 23.52 5.32
N THR A 469 -1.21 24.65 5.86
CA THR A 469 -2.09 24.69 7.04
C THR A 469 -3.47 25.19 6.64
N GLY A 470 -4.38 24.26 6.36
CA GLY A 470 -5.79 24.54 6.23
C GLY A 470 -6.43 24.82 7.60
N PRO A 471 -7.55 25.57 7.64
CA PRO A 471 -8.23 25.93 8.89
C PRO A 471 -8.75 24.72 9.68
N TYR A 472 -8.96 23.59 9.00
CA TYR A 472 -9.52 22.38 9.59
C TYR A 472 -8.54 21.21 9.68
N ASP A 473 -7.26 21.43 9.38
CA ASP A 473 -6.27 20.36 9.49
C ASP A 473 -6.07 19.98 10.96
N ILE A 474 -6.06 18.68 11.26
CA ILE A 474 -6.04 18.17 12.64
C ILE A 474 -4.92 18.80 13.47
N ALA A 475 -3.73 18.95 12.90
CA ALA A 475 -2.61 19.52 13.63
C ALA A 475 -2.77 21.02 13.90
N ALA A 476 -3.32 21.78 12.95
CA ALA A 476 -3.60 23.21 13.14
C ALA A 476 -4.66 23.43 14.23
N ILE A 477 -5.68 22.57 14.28
CA ILE A 477 -6.68 22.59 15.35
C ILE A 477 -6.04 22.21 16.69
N MET A 478 -5.23 21.15 16.73
CA MET A 478 -4.54 20.72 17.96
C MET A 478 -3.56 21.77 18.51
N GLU A 479 -2.89 22.55 17.65
CA GLU A 479 -2.05 23.68 18.07
C GLU A 479 -2.87 24.79 18.75
N ARG A 480 -4.08 25.07 18.26
CA ARG A 480 -4.95 26.15 18.75
C ARG A 480 -5.86 25.72 19.90
N LEU A 481 -6.04 24.42 20.09
CA LEU A 481 -6.96 23.85 21.09
C LEU A 481 -6.78 24.43 22.51
N PRO A 482 -5.55 24.62 23.04
CA PRO A 482 -5.35 25.21 24.37
C PRO A 482 -5.90 26.62 24.54
N VAL A 483 -6.07 27.35 23.43
CA VAL A 483 -6.56 28.73 23.42
C VAL A 483 -8.06 28.75 23.20
N THR A 484 -8.57 27.90 22.31
CA THR A 484 -9.99 27.90 21.92
C THR A 484 -10.90 27.09 22.85
N HIS A 485 -10.38 26.09 23.55
CA HIS A 485 -11.16 25.15 24.38
C HIS A 485 -10.56 24.96 25.78
N SER A 486 -9.89 25.98 26.34
CA SER A 486 -9.23 25.90 27.65
C SER A 486 -10.19 25.55 28.78
N ASP A 487 -11.44 26.00 28.67
CA ASP A 487 -12.56 25.77 29.58
C ASP A 487 -12.96 24.28 29.65
N ARG A 488 -12.75 23.52 28.57
CA ARG A 488 -13.09 22.09 28.48
C ARG A 488 -11.92 21.17 28.79
N MET A 489 -10.82 21.71 29.31
CA MET A 489 -9.58 20.95 29.55
C MET A 489 -9.07 21.10 30.98
N GLY A 490 -8.72 19.96 31.59
CA GLY A 490 -7.97 19.97 32.84
C GLY A 490 -6.54 20.53 32.65
N PRO A 491 -5.88 21.04 33.72
CA PRO A 491 -4.57 21.69 33.63
C PRO A 491 -3.48 20.82 33.00
N SER A 492 -3.49 19.52 33.31
CA SER A 492 -2.57 18.53 32.73
C SER A 492 -2.74 18.41 31.21
N THR A 493 -3.99 18.33 30.73
CA THR A 493 -4.29 18.21 29.30
C THR A 493 -3.94 19.47 28.53
N ALA A 494 -4.25 20.64 29.08
CA ALA A 494 -3.84 21.91 28.49
C ALA A 494 -2.31 22.02 28.38
N ALA A 495 -1.56 21.59 29.40
CA ALA A 495 -0.10 21.56 29.37
C ALA A 495 0.45 20.63 28.27
N MET A 496 -0.17 19.46 28.06
CA MET A 496 0.22 18.53 26.98
C MET A 496 0.02 19.14 25.59
N PHE A 497 -1.11 19.80 25.32
CA PHE A 497 -1.35 20.44 24.03
C PHE A 497 -0.48 21.70 23.82
N ARG A 498 -0.18 22.48 24.87
CA ARG A 498 0.78 23.60 24.79
C ARG A 498 2.18 23.09 24.47
N ALA A 499 2.63 22.03 25.15
CA ALA A 499 3.91 21.40 24.85
C ALA A 499 3.96 20.87 23.41
N PHE A 500 2.86 20.31 22.89
CA PHE A 500 2.78 19.91 21.49
C PHE A 500 2.91 21.10 20.52
N ALA A 501 2.16 22.18 20.76
CA ALA A 501 2.22 23.39 19.94
C ALA A 501 3.61 24.03 19.95
N ASP A 502 4.26 24.12 21.12
CA ASP A 502 5.62 24.66 21.26
C ASP A 502 6.65 23.83 20.51
N LYS A 503 6.58 22.50 20.63
CA LYS A 503 7.48 21.59 19.92
C LYS A 503 7.31 21.67 18.41
N ARG A 504 6.07 21.77 17.93
CA ARG A 504 5.76 21.88 16.51
C ARG A 504 6.16 23.24 15.94
N ARG A 505 6.02 24.32 16.71
CA ARG A 505 6.56 25.65 16.37
C ARG A 505 8.09 25.62 16.27
N ARG A 506 8.79 25.08 17.27
CA ARG A 506 10.26 24.94 17.25
C ARG A 506 10.74 24.09 16.07
N LEU A 507 10.00 23.03 15.73
CA LEU A 507 10.27 22.23 14.56
C LEU A 507 10.12 23.04 13.26
N ARG A 508 9.05 23.86 13.13
CA ARG A 508 8.90 24.77 11.99
C ARG A 508 10.06 25.77 11.92
N GLU A 509 10.37 26.46 13.01
CA GLU A 509 11.49 27.42 13.09
C GLU A 509 12.81 26.76 12.66
N PHE A 510 13.13 25.59 13.21
CA PHE A 510 14.32 24.83 12.86
C PHE A 510 14.40 24.45 11.37
N LEU A 511 13.27 24.05 10.76
CA LEU A 511 13.20 23.73 9.33
C LEU A 511 13.51 24.93 8.43
N PHE A 512 13.28 26.16 8.91
CA PHE A 512 13.40 27.38 8.11
C PHE A 512 14.65 28.22 8.42
N THR A 513 15.29 28.06 9.58
CA THR A 513 16.43 28.90 10.00
C THR A 513 17.81 28.25 9.82
N GLY A 514 17.93 27.14 9.09
CA GLY A 514 19.09 26.24 9.00
C GLY A 514 20.49 26.85 8.80
N VAL A 515 21.02 27.52 9.84
CA VAL A 515 22.32 28.19 9.86
C VAL A 515 22.89 28.02 11.27
N GLU A 516 23.54 26.88 11.54
CA GLU A 516 24.73 26.77 12.42
C GLU A 516 25.17 25.30 12.61
N GLN A 517 26.42 25.00 12.24
CA GLN A 517 26.96 23.63 12.17
C GLN A 517 27.12 22.92 13.54
N ASN A 518 27.29 23.67 14.64
CA ASN A 518 27.57 23.09 15.97
C ASN A 518 26.32 22.96 16.86
N LEU A 519 25.28 23.77 16.62
CA LEU A 519 23.97 23.64 17.29
C LEU A 519 23.25 22.35 16.85
N MET A 520 23.47 21.96 15.59
CA MET A 520 22.82 20.83 14.94
C MET A 520 22.99 19.50 15.68
N ALA A 521 24.15 19.14 16.23
CA ALA A 521 24.33 17.80 16.84
C ALA A 521 23.54 17.60 18.15
N SER A 522 23.50 18.62 19.03
CA SER A 522 22.71 18.58 20.27
C SER A 522 21.22 18.79 20.00
N GLU A 523 20.87 19.70 19.10
CA GLU A 523 19.48 20.02 18.75
C GLU A 523 18.83 18.93 17.89
N HIS A 524 19.61 18.13 17.17
CA HIS A 524 19.14 17.00 16.38
C HIS A 524 18.77 15.78 17.21
N LYS A 525 19.49 15.54 18.32
CA LYS A 525 19.05 14.57 19.34
C LYS A 525 17.74 15.05 19.95
N THR A 526 17.60 16.35 20.21
CA THR A 526 16.33 16.96 20.62
C THR A 526 15.27 16.75 19.53
N LEU A 527 15.56 16.95 18.25
CA LEU A 527 14.59 16.79 17.15
C LEU A 527 14.10 15.35 16.97
N LEU A 528 14.99 14.36 17.07
CA LEU A 528 14.66 12.93 17.11
C LEU A 528 13.78 12.60 18.33
N PHE A 529 14.16 13.08 19.52
CA PHE A 529 13.34 12.93 20.72
C PHE A 529 12.02 13.69 20.62
N LEU A 530 11.97 14.81 19.89
CA LEU A 530 10.75 15.55 19.63
C LEU A 530 9.85 14.78 18.68
N GLU A 531 10.36 14.16 17.62
CA GLU A 531 9.61 13.38 16.64
C GLU A 531 9.09 12.06 17.23
N GLU A 532 9.94 11.27 17.88
CA GLU A 532 9.58 10.02 18.54
C GLU A 532 8.61 10.27 19.71
N ALA A 533 8.92 11.24 20.59
CA ALA A 533 7.98 11.60 21.65
C ALA A 533 6.71 12.24 21.10
N ASN A 534 6.72 12.90 19.94
CA ASN A 534 5.50 13.42 19.33
C ASN A 534 4.67 12.30 18.73
N SER A 535 5.23 11.24 18.14
CA SER A 535 4.45 10.15 17.54
C SER A 535 3.60 9.41 18.59
N GLU A 536 4.21 8.98 19.69
CA GLU A 536 3.48 8.31 20.79
C GLU A 536 2.49 9.27 21.47
N ARG A 537 2.89 10.53 21.68
CA ARG A 537 2.02 11.56 22.26
C ARG A 537 0.90 11.95 21.31
N VAL A 538 1.08 11.95 19.99
CA VAL A 538 0.05 12.30 19.01
C VAL A 538 -1.07 11.28 19.08
N LYS A 539 -0.80 9.98 19.26
CA LYS A 539 -1.85 8.98 19.46
C LYS A 539 -2.67 9.24 20.73
N ALA A 540 -1.99 9.53 21.85
CA ALA A 540 -2.64 9.86 23.12
C ALA A 540 -3.40 11.20 23.08
N LEU A 541 -2.82 12.21 22.44
CA LEU A 541 -3.40 13.53 22.23
C LEU A 541 -4.58 13.47 21.27
N THR A 542 -4.54 12.64 20.23
CA THR A 542 -5.65 12.44 19.28
C THR A 542 -6.85 11.86 20.00
N SER A 543 -6.66 10.88 20.88
CA SER A 543 -7.76 10.34 21.69
C SER A 543 -8.39 11.41 22.60
N LYS A 544 -7.57 12.27 23.24
CA LYS A 544 -8.06 13.37 24.07
C LYS A 544 -8.72 14.47 23.22
N PHE A 545 -8.15 14.78 22.07
CA PHE A 545 -8.67 15.73 21.09
C PHE A 545 -10.07 15.35 20.63
N LEU A 546 -10.28 14.09 20.23
CA LEU A 546 -11.61 13.61 19.80
C LEU A 546 -12.67 13.77 20.90
N LYS A 547 -12.30 13.60 22.18
CA LYS A 547 -13.21 13.79 23.32
C LYS A 547 -13.55 15.26 23.59
N ILE A 548 -12.58 16.16 23.41
CA ILE A 548 -12.74 17.60 23.73
C ILE A 548 -13.39 18.36 22.57
N TYR A 549 -12.89 18.15 21.36
CA TYR A 549 -13.33 18.85 20.16
C TYR A 549 -14.63 18.26 19.57
N GLN A 550 -14.92 16.98 19.85
CA GLN A 550 -16.13 16.27 19.41
C GLN A 550 -16.45 16.49 17.92
N PRO A 551 -15.54 16.09 17.02
CA PRO A 551 -15.73 16.33 15.60
C PRO A 551 -16.96 15.62 15.06
N ASN A 552 -17.73 16.33 14.25
CA ASN A 552 -18.93 15.80 13.58
C ASN A 552 -18.79 15.74 12.06
N ILE A 553 -17.69 16.27 11.50
CA ILE A 553 -17.33 16.09 10.09
C ILE A 553 -15.87 15.67 9.99
N PHE A 554 -15.65 14.52 9.37
CA PHE A 554 -14.32 14.00 9.05
C PHE A 554 -14.05 14.22 7.57
N ILE A 555 -12.89 14.77 7.24
CA ILE A 555 -12.47 15.08 5.87
C ILE A 555 -11.17 14.34 5.58
N TYR A 556 -11.14 13.54 4.51
CA TYR A 556 -9.98 12.70 4.20
C TYR A 556 -9.72 12.60 2.69
N ALA A 557 -8.45 12.67 2.29
CA ALA A 557 -8.04 12.45 0.92
C ALA A 557 -7.80 10.97 0.66
N LEU A 558 -8.64 10.36 -0.18
CA LEU A 558 -8.31 9.10 -0.82
C LEU A 558 -7.09 9.40 -1.69
N SER A 559 -5.96 8.75 -1.44
CA SER A 559 -4.83 8.80 -2.38
C SER A 559 -4.94 7.65 -3.37
N PRO A 560 -5.61 7.81 -4.53
CA PRO A 560 -5.39 6.89 -5.62
C PRO A 560 -4.19 7.40 -6.41
N ARG A 561 -3.21 6.51 -6.59
CA ARG A 561 -2.47 6.56 -7.86
C ARG A 561 -3.50 6.23 -8.95
N PRO A 562 -3.67 7.04 -10.00
CA PRO A 562 -4.48 6.63 -11.13
C PRO A 562 -3.88 5.33 -11.68
N LEU A 563 -4.70 4.27 -11.75
CA LEU A 563 -4.41 3.07 -12.53
C LEU A 563 -4.47 3.48 -14.02
N THR A 564 -3.47 4.21 -14.50
CA THR A 564 -3.20 4.27 -15.94
C THR A 564 -2.55 2.94 -16.30
N LEU A 565 -3.38 1.94 -16.60
CA LEU A 565 -2.94 0.84 -17.46
C LEU A 565 -2.53 1.48 -18.80
N PRO A 566 -1.31 1.25 -19.30
CA PRO A 566 -1.02 1.64 -20.67
C PRO A 566 -2.03 0.90 -21.56
N PRO A 567 -2.71 1.58 -22.50
CA PRO A 567 -3.59 0.91 -23.44
C PRO A 567 -2.74 -0.05 -24.25
N ARG A 568 -2.81 -1.36 -23.94
CA ARG A 568 -2.38 -2.37 -24.88
C ARG A 568 -3.35 -2.30 -26.05
N LYS A 569 -2.85 -1.91 -27.21
CA LYS A 569 -3.57 -1.91 -28.49
C LYS A 569 -4.31 -3.24 -28.62
N GLY A 570 -5.64 -3.17 -28.73
CA GLY A 570 -6.46 -4.30 -29.13
C GLY A 570 -7.63 -4.69 -28.24
N TYR A 571 -8.35 -3.77 -27.59
CA TYR A 571 -9.68 -4.10 -27.04
C TYR A 571 -10.61 -2.87 -27.08
N GLY A 572 -11.73 -2.99 -27.80
CA GLY A 572 -12.79 -1.97 -27.81
C GLY A 572 -13.49 -1.73 -29.15
N ALA A 573 -13.72 -2.74 -29.99
CA ALA A 573 -14.63 -2.64 -31.14
C ALA A 573 -15.31 -3.99 -31.41
N ALA A 574 -16.20 -4.41 -30.51
CA ALA A 574 -17.25 -5.37 -30.82
C ALA A 574 -18.28 -5.33 -29.68
N HIS A 575 -19.55 -5.19 -30.05
CA HIS A 575 -20.75 -5.19 -29.22
C HIS A 575 -21.18 -3.87 -28.57
N LEU A 576 -21.45 -2.88 -29.41
CA LEU A 576 -22.71 -2.13 -29.34
C LEU A 576 -23.39 -2.28 -30.71
N GLY A 577 -24.31 -3.24 -30.81
CA GLY A 577 -25.13 -3.45 -31.99
C GLY A 577 -26.32 -2.48 -32.02
N ASN A 578 -26.39 -1.72 -33.10
CA ASN A 578 -27.59 -1.27 -33.80
C ASN A 578 -28.71 -0.57 -32.99
N GLY A 579 -28.61 0.76 -32.94
CA GLY A 579 -29.75 1.68 -32.96
C GLY A 579 -29.46 2.77 -34.00
N THR A 580 -30.38 2.94 -34.94
CA THR A 580 -30.27 3.66 -36.22
C THR A 580 -29.84 5.14 -36.15
N PRO A 581 -29.18 5.66 -37.20
CA PRO A 581 -28.83 7.07 -37.34
C PRO A 581 -29.98 7.86 -37.98
N TYR A 582 -30.40 8.96 -37.36
CA TYR A 582 -31.14 10.00 -38.08
C TYR A 582 -30.23 11.16 -38.41
N SER A 583 -30.20 11.44 -39.70
CA SER A 583 -29.45 12.44 -40.43
C SER A 583 -29.89 13.87 -40.13
N SER A 584 -28.88 14.72 -40.05
CA SER A 584 -28.76 15.99 -40.80
C SER A 584 -29.82 17.08 -40.61
N MET A 585 -29.35 18.26 -40.24
CA MET A 585 -29.58 19.47 -41.05
C MET A 585 -28.36 20.37 -41.00
N LYS A 586 -28.00 20.82 -42.20
CA LYS A 586 -26.83 21.60 -42.60
C LYS A 586 -27.16 23.10 -42.62
N HIS A 587 -26.12 23.88 -42.31
CA HIS A 587 -25.73 25.18 -42.90
C HIS A 587 -26.61 26.42 -42.65
N PRO A 588 -26.05 27.65 -42.77
CA PRO A 588 -24.75 28.05 -43.35
C PRO A 588 -23.53 27.84 -42.44
#